data_AF-A0A661V2K5-F1
#
_entry.id   AF-A0A661V2K5-F1
#
_cell.length_a   1.000
_cell.length_b   1.000
_cell.length_c   1.000
_cell.angle_alpha   90.00
_cell.angle_beta   90.00
_cell.angle_gamma   90.00
#
_symmetry.space_group_name_H-M   'P 1'
#
loop_
_entity.id
_entity.type
_entity.pdbx_description
1 polymer ?
#
loop_
_entity_poly.entity_id
_entity_poly.type
_entity_poly.pdbx_seq_one_letter_code
_entity_poly.pdbx_strand_id
1 'polypeptide(L)'
;MKDMFMLPDLRRKLLFTFAILVVFRFVAHVPLPGIDVEALSQLFEQNQLFGMLDLFSGGAMRRFSVAAMGVYPYITSSIIMQLLVPVIPRLQAISREGEAGQRKINRITHLLTIPMAALQGYGMLAILRGQGVVLELDPLTTVTIVISMTAGTVFLVWLGELITERGIGNGISLIIFGGIVAGLP
;
A
#
# COMPACT_ATOMS: atom_id res chain seq x y z
N MET A 1 -6.03 -17.00 25.06
CA MET A 1 -6.74 -15.81 24.51
C MET A 1 -7.31 -14.87 25.58
N LYS A 2 -7.86 -15.36 26.71
CA LYS A 2 -8.36 -14.48 27.78
C LYS A 2 -7.27 -13.65 28.49
N ASP A 3 -6.02 -14.10 28.51
CA ASP A 3 -4.93 -13.40 29.19
C ASP A 3 -4.40 -12.16 28.43
N MET A 4 -4.69 -12.05 27.12
CA MET A 4 -4.31 -10.88 26.31
C MET A 4 -5.06 -9.60 26.72
N PHE A 5 -6.24 -9.74 27.33
CA PHE A 5 -7.05 -8.62 27.83
C PHE A 5 -6.68 -8.21 29.26
N MET A 6 -5.85 -8.98 29.96
CA MET A 6 -5.46 -8.69 31.34
C MET A 6 -4.24 -7.77 31.45
N LEU A 7 -3.42 -7.67 30.40
CA LEU A 7 -2.27 -6.76 30.36
C LEU A 7 -2.67 -5.41 29.75
N PRO A 8 -2.69 -4.31 30.53
CA PRO A 8 -3.14 -3.00 30.05
C PRO A 8 -2.31 -2.47 28.87
N ASP A 9 -1.03 -2.81 28.80
CA ASP A 9 -0.16 -2.47 27.68
C ASP A 9 -0.57 -3.16 26.37
N LEU A 10 -0.92 -4.44 26.44
CA LEU A 10 -1.32 -5.20 25.25
C LEU A 10 -2.66 -4.70 24.72
N ARG A 11 -3.61 -4.41 25.61
CA ARG A 11 -4.89 -3.77 25.26
C ARG A 11 -4.69 -2.42 24.57
N ARG A 12 -3.77 -1.59 25.05
CA ARG A 12 -3.50 -0.27 24.46
C ARG A 12 -2.93 -0.40 23.05
N LYS A 13 -1.97 -1.32 22.84
CA LYS A 13 -1.40 -1.63 21.53
C LYS A 13 -2.44 -2.17 20.55
N LEU A 14 -3.34 -3.05 21.02
CA LEU A 14 -4.40 -3.63 20.19
C LEU A 14 -5.43 -2.58 19.77
N LEU A 15 -5.83 -1.70 20.69
CA LEU A 15 -6.76 -0.60 20.41
C LEU A 15 -6.14 0.42 19.45
N PHE A 16 -4.83 0.67 19.57
CA PHE A 16 -4.08 1.50 18.64
C PHE A 16 -4.04 0.92 17.23
N THR A 17 -3.68 -0.36 17.09
CA THR A 17 -3.70 -1.07 15.81
C THR A 17 -5.10 -1.04 15.20
N PHE A 18 -6.15 -1.31 15.98
CA PHE A 18 -7.54 -1.27 15.51
C PHE A 18 -7.94 0.14 15.03
N ALA A 19 -7.58 1.19 15.77
CA ALA A 19 -7.84 2.57 15.36
C ALA A 19 -7.17 2.91 14.01
N ILE A 20 -5.94 2.47 13.78
CA ILE A 20 -5.26 2.68 12.49
C ILE A 20 -5.94 1.89 11.36
N LEU A 21 -6.38 0.66 11.60
CA LEU A 21 -7.11 -0.13 10.59
C LEU A 21 -8.45 0.55 10.20
N VAL A 22 -9.11 1.20 11.15
CA VAL A 22 -10.29 2.02 10.88
C VAL A 22 -9.93 3.22 10.00
N VAL A 23 -8.83 3.94 10.30
CA VAL A 23 -8.34 5.06 9.46
C VAL A 23 -8.00 4.57 8.04
N PHE A 24 -7.31 3.45 7.91
CA PHE A 24 -7.04 2.80 6.61
C PHE A 24 -8.34 2.56 5.83
N ARG A 25 -9.38 2.06 6.51
CA ARG A 25 -10.69 1.83 5.90
C ARG A 25 -11.34 3.11 5.39
N PHE A 26 -11.24 4.22 6.11
CA PHE A 26 -11.74 5.51 5.62
C PHE A 26 -11.00 5.96 4.36
N VAL A 27 -9.66 5.83 4.32
CA VAL A 27 -8.84 6.22 3.16
C VAL A 27 -9.17 5.36 1.94
N ALA A 28 -9.38 4.05 2.13
CA ALA A 28 -9.79 3.13 1.07
C ALA A 28 -11.19 3.41 0.50
N HIS A 29 -11.99 4.25 1.16
CA HIS A 29 -13.30 4.68 0.67
C HIS A 29 -13.28 6.03 -0.04
N VAL A 30 -12.15 6.74 -0.08
CA VAL A 30 -12.03 8.03 -0.78
C VAL A 30 -11.76 7.74 -2.27
N PRO A 31 -12.74 7.93 -3.18
CA PRO A 31 -12.55 7.64 -4.61
C PRO A 31 -11.70 8.72 -5.27
N LEU A 32 -10.92 8.32 -6.28
CA LEU A 32 -10.23 9.26 -7.15
C LEU A 32 -11.15 9.70 -8.31
N PRO A 33 -11.09 10.96 -8.72
CA PRO A 33 -11.90 11.45 -9.84
C PRO A 33 -11.44 10.85 -11.17
N GLY A 34 -12.39 10.66 -12.10
CA GLY A 34 -12.08 10.36 -13.50
C GLY A 34 -12.09 8.87 -13.90
N ILE A 35 -12.73 8.01 -13.11
CA ILE A 35 -12.93 6.60 -13.46
C ILE A 35 -14.43 6.27 -13.52
N ASP A 36 -14.81 5.52 -14.56
CA ASP A 36 -16.10 4.87 -14.65
C ASP A 36 -16.08 3.56 -13.81
N VAL A 37 -16.79 3.58 -12.69
CA VAL A 37 -16.86 2.46 -11.75
C VAL A 37 -17.56 1.25 -12.36
N GLU A 38 -18.48 1.48 -13.30
CA GLU A 38 -19.23 0.42 -13.98
C GLU A 38 -18.32 -0.30 -14.98
N ALA A 39 -17.58 0.44 -15.80
CA ALA A 39 -16.57 -0.13 -16.69
C ALA A 39 -15.46 -0.86 -15.93
N LEU A 40 -15.03 -0.30 -14.77
CA LEU A 40 -14.04 -0.93 -13.91
C LEU A 40 -14.56 -2.27 -13.34
N SER A 41 -15.82 -2.33 -12.93
CA SER A 41 -16.41 -3.56 -12.40
C SER A 41 -16.45 -4.69 -13.44
N GLN A 42 -16.81 -4.35 -14.69
CA GLN A 42 -16.85 -5.30 -15.80
C GLN A 42 -15.47 -5.88 -16.13
N LEU A 43 -14.42 -5.07 -16.04
CA LEU A 43 -13.06 -5.56 -16.23
C LEU A 43 -12.60 -6.52 -15.13
N PHE A 44 -12.97 -6.26 -13.88
CA PHE A 44 -12.59 -7.11 -12.75
C PHE A 44 -13.29 -8.47 -12.83
N GLU A 45 -14.50 -8.51 -13.39
CA GLU A 45 -15.20 -9.76 -13.70
C GLU A 45 -14.53 -10.54 -14.85
N GLN A 46 -13.99 -9.83 -15.85
CA GLN A 46 -13.33 -10.45 -17.00
C GLN A 46 -11.90 -10.92 -16.70
N ASN A 47 -11.19 -10.28 -15.78
CA ASN A 47 -9.77 -10.52 -15.51
C ASN A 47 -9.51 -10.89 -14.05
N GLN A 48 -9.28 -12.18 -13.80
CA GLN A 48 -8.98 -12.73 -12.47
C GLN A 48 -7.74 -12.09 -11.83
N LEU A 49 -6.78 -11.61 -12.63
CA LEU A 49 -5.59 -10.90 -12.14
C LEU A 49 -5.93 -9.61 -11.41
N PHE A 50 -6.89 -8.82 -11.92
CA PHE A 50 -7.36 -7.61 -11.23
C PHE A 50 -8.10 -7.94 -9.95
N GLY A 51 -8.85 -9.05 -9.92
CA GLY A 51 -9.46 -9.57 -8.69
C GLY A 51 -8.43 -9.90 -7.60
N MET A 52 -7.28 -10.48 -7.96
CA MET A 52 -6.19 -10.72 -7.01
C MET A 52 -5.57 -9.41 -6.50
N LEU A 53 -5.37 -8.42 -7.36
CA LEU A 53 -4.90 -7.08 -6.96
C LEU A 53 -5.88 -6.38 -6.01
N ASP A 54 -7.19 -6.58 -6.21
CA ASP A 54 -8.23 -6.05 -5.32
C ASP A 54 -8.12 -6.57 -3.89
N LEU A 55 -7.87 -7.88 -3.74
CA LEU A 55 -7.72 -8.53 -2.45
C LEU A 55 -6.54 -7.93 -1.66
N PHE A 56 -5.41 -7.70 -2.32
CA PHE A 56 -4.24 -7.07 -1.69
C PHE A 56 -4.44 -5.58 -1.38
N SER A 57 -5.30 -4.91 -2.15
CA SER A 57 -5.69 -3.51 -1.88
C SER A 57 -6.80 -3.38 -0.83
N GLY A 58 -7.44 -4.49 -0.43
CA GLY A 58 -8.55 -4.51 0.51
C GLY A 58 -9.86 -3.95 -0.04
N GLY A 59 -10.11 -4.11 -1.34
CA GLY A 59 -11.29 -3.57 -2.05
C GLY A 59 -11.11 -2.13 -2.55
N ALA A 60 -9.94 -1.54 -2.34
CA ALA A 60 -9.60 -0.18 -2.72
C ALA A 60 -9.45 -0.02 -4.25
N MET A 61 -9.10 -1.09 -4.97
CA MET A 61 -9.02 -1.11 -6.43
C MET A 61 -10.40 -1.11 -7.09
N ARG A 62 -11.36 -1.89 -6.59
CA ARG A 62 -12.74 -1.94 -7.14
C ARG A 62 -13.45 -0.59 -7.17
N ARG A 63 -13.04 0.36 -6.33
CA ARG A 63 -13.58 1.73 -6.26
C ARG A 63 -12.59 2.80 -6.71
N PHE A 64 -11.43 2.38 -7.20
CA PHE A 64 -10.31 3.24 -7.58
C PHE A 64 -10.02 4.36 -6.57
N SER A 65 -9.77 3.96 -5.32
CA SER A 65 -9.55 4.91 -4.23
C SER A 65 -8.11 5.45 -4.19
N VAL A 66 -7.86 6.44 -3.33
CA VAL A 66 -6.50 6.94 -3.05
C VAL A 66 -5.56 5.83 -2.54
N ALA A 67 -6.13 4.77 -1.94
CA ALA A 67 -5.43 3.58 -1.47
C ALA A 67 -5.41 2.43 -2.50
N ALA A 68 -5.75 2.65 -3.77
CA ALA A 68 -5.85 1.60 -4.79
C ALA A 68 -4.59 0.73 -4.90
N MET A 69 -3.38 1.31 -4.82
CA MET A 69 -2.13 0.54 -4.82
C MET A 69 -1.77 -0.06 -3.45
N GLY A 70 -2.48 0.31 -2.39
CA GLY A 70 -2.23 -0.14 -1.03
C GLY A 70 -0.79 0.14 -0.59
N VAL A 71 -0.16 -0.87 -0.02
CA VAL A 71 1.27 -0.89 0.34
C VAL A 71 2.13 -1.61 -0.70
N TYR A 72 1.57 -1.98 -1.86
CA TYR A 72 2.25 -2.80 -2.87
C TYR A 72 3.52 -2.17 -3.45
N PRO A 73 3.57 -0.85 -3.76
CA PRO A 73 4.80 -0.23 -4.24
C PRO A 73 5.94 -0.33 -3.21
N TYR A 74 5.62 -0.25 -1.92
CA TYR A 74 6.62 -0.40 -0.85
C TYR A 74 7.18 -1.82 -0.77
N ILE A 75 6.32 -2.84 -0.87
CA ILE A 75 6.74 -4.24 -0.89
C ILE A 75 7.66 -4.48 -2.09
N THR A 76 7.28 -3.96 -3.26
CA THR A 76 8.09 -4.07 -4.47
C THR A 76 9.46 -3.41 -4.28
N SER A 77 9.51 -2.19 -3.72
CA SER A 77 10.77 -1.52 -3.40
C SER A 77 11.61 -2.30 -2.39
N SER A 78 10.99 -2.91 -1.38
CA SER A 78 11.70 -3.74 -0.39
C SER A 78 12.29 -4.98 -1.04
N ILE A 79 11.55 -5.67 -1.90
CA ILE A 79 12.04 -6.84 -2.65
C ILE A 79 13.20 -6.44 -3.56
N ILE A 80 13.09 -5.32 -4.28
CA ILE A 80 14.18 -4.79 -5.11
C ILE A 80 15.43 -4.56 -4.25
N MET A 81 15.29 -3.92 -3.08
CA MET A 81 16.41 -3.69 -2.18
C MET A 81 16.99 -5.00 -1.64
N GLN A 82 16.17 -5.98 -1.28
CA GLN A 82 16.63 -7.30 -0.83
C GLN A 82 17.45 -8.02 -1.91
N LEU A 83 17.08 -7.86 -3.19
CA LEU A 83 17.83 -8.41 -4.31
C LEU A 83 19.10 -7.60 -4.65
N LEU A 84 19.08 -6.28 -4.47
CA LEU A 84 20.23 -5.41 -4.76
C LEU A 84 21.32 -5.43 -3.68
N VAL A 85 20.95 -5.62 -2.41
CA VAL A 85 21.89 -5.66 -1.28
C VAL A 85 23.03 -6.67 -1.48
N PRO A 86 22.80 -7.93 -1.89
CA PRO A 86 23.89 -8.89 -2.13
C PRO A 86 24.68 -8.60 -3.42
N VAL A 87 24.10 -7.89 -4.38
CA VAL A 87 24.72 -7.59 -5.69
C VAL A 87 25.65 -6.36 -5.59
N ILE A 88 25.27 -5.35 -4.81
CA ILE A 88 26.02 -4.10 -4.70
C ILE A 88 26.89 -4.11 -3.44
N PRO A 89 28.24 -4.12 -3.56
CA PRO A 89 29.14 -4.26 -2.41
C PRO A 89 29.00 -3.12 -1.38
N ARG A 90 28.62 -1.91 -1.83
CA ARG A 90 28.34 -0.78 -0.93
C ARG A 90 27.09 -1.01 -0.06
N LEU A 91 26.02 -1.56 -0.64
CA LEU A 91 24.80 -1.88 0.11
C LEU A 91 25.04 -3.08 1.04
N GLN A 92 25.84 -4.05 0.61
CA GLN A 92 26.26 -5.16 1.46
C GLN A 92 27.07 -4.68 2.67
N ALA A 93 27.99 -3.74 2.49
CA ALA A 93 28.74 -3.14 3.58
C ALA A 93 27.83 -2.43 4.58
N ILE A 94 26.87 -1.63 4.10
CA ILE A 94 25.87 -0.97 4.95
C ILE A 94 25.03 -2.01 5.72
N SER A 95 24.60 -3.09 5.06
CA SER A 95 23.83 -4.17 5.71
C SER A 95 24.59 -4.83 6.87
N ARG A 96 25.94 -4.86 6.80
CA ARG A 96 26.82 -5.43 7.83
C ARG A 96 27.07 -4.48 9.01
N GLU A 97 26.63 -3.22 8.97
CA GLU A 97 26.75 -2.25 10.08
C GLU A 97 25.76 -2.51 11.24
N GLY A 98 25.05 -3.64 11.25
CA GLY A 98 24.08 -4.00 12.29
C GLY A 98 22.80 -3.17 12.20
N GLU A 99 22.22 -2.78 13.34
CA GLU A 99 20.94 -2.05 13.39
C GLU A 99 20.98 -0.71 12.64
N ALA A 100 22.09 0.03 12.73
CA ALA A 100 22.24 1.31 12.04
C ALA A 100 22.22 1.13 10.51
N GLY A 101 22.82 0.04 10.03
CA GLY A 101 22.80 -0.38 8.63
C GLY A 101 21.41 -0.72 8.12
N GLN A 102 20.67 -1.52 8.90
CA GLN A 102 19.29 -1.89 8.58
C GLN A 102 18.38 -0.66 8.49
N ARG A 103 18.53 0.31 9.40
CA ARG A 103 17.77 1.58 9.33
C ARG A 103 18.11 2.39 8.07
N LYS A 104 19.37 2.41 7.64
CA LYS A 104 19.77 3.07 6.37
C LYS A 104 19.12 2.40 5.16
N ILE A 105 19.11 1.06 5.11
CA ILE A 105 18.48 0.30 4.02
C ILE A 105 16.96 0.55 3.99
N ASN A 106 16.30 0.57 5.15
CA ASN A 106 14.88 0.90 5.23
C ASN A 106 14.60 2.32 4.71
N ARG A 107 15.44 3.30 5.08
CA ARG A 107 15.30 4.67 4.57
C ARG A 107 15.47 4.77 3.06
N ILE A 108 16.40 4.01 2.48
CA ILE A 108 16.57 3.92 1.02
C ILE A 108 15.33 3.29 0.39
N THR A 109 14.80 2.23 0.99
CA THR A 109 13.57 1.56 0.53
C THR A 109 12.38 2.51 0.52
N HIS A 110 12.23 3.32 1.57
CA HIS A 110 11.21 4.38 1.65
C HIS A 110 11.35 5.40 0.52
N LEU A 111 12.57 5.87 0.29
CA LEU A 111 12.84 6.84 -0.78
C LEU A 111 12.59 6.23 -2.17
N LEU A 112 12.88 4.94 -2.35
CA LEU A 112 12.62 4.21 -3.59
C LEU A 112 11.12 3.97 -3.82
N THR A 113 10.33 3.88 -2.75
CA THR A 113 8.88 3.63 -2.84
C THR A 113 8.15 4.76 -3.53
N ILE A 114 8.57 6.02 -3.34
CA ILE A 114 7.91 7.20 -3.93
C ILE A 114 7.95 7.18 -5.48
N PRO A 115 9.12 7.10 -6.14
CA PRO A 115 9.17 7.03 -7.60
C PRO A 115 8.56 5.73 -8.13
N MET A 116 8.66 4.62 -7.38
CA MET A 116 8.01 3.36 -7.76
C MET A 116 6.49 3.47 -7.74
N ALA A 117 5.91 4.09 -6.72
CA ALA A 117 4.47 4.33 -6.63
C ALA A 117 3.98 5.28 -7.73
N ALA A 118 4.75 6.34 -8.05
CA ALA A 118 4.41 7.24 -9.14
C ALA A 118 4.42 6.53 -10.50
N LEU A 119 5.46 5.73 -10.76
CA LEU A 119 5.60 4.96 -12.00
C LEU A 119 4.52 3.87 -12.12
N GLN A 120 4.26 3.12 -11.06
CA GLN A 120 3.21 2.09 -11.03
C GLN A 120 1.82 2.71 -11.15
N GLY A 121 1.56 3.84 -10.49
CA GLY A 121 0.28 4.56 -10.59
C GLY A 121 0.02 5.06 -12.00
N TYR A 122 1.04 5.64 -12.65
CA TYR A 122 0.94 6.04 -14.06
C TYR A 122 0.74 4.84 -14.99
N GLY A 123 1.50 3.75 -14.79
CA GLY A 123 1.36 2.52 -15.58
C GLY A 123 -0.03 1.90 -15.45
N MET A 124 -0.59 1.86 -14.24
CA MET A 124 -1.96 1.40 -14.00
C MET A 124 -2.97 2.28 -14.73
N LEU A 125 -2.83 3.60 -14.64
CA LEU A 125 -3.71 4.54 -15.34
C LEU A 125 -3.64 4.36 -16.87
N ALA A 126 -2.45 4.13 -17.42
CA ALA A 126 -2.26 3.89 -18.85
C ALA A 126 -2.94 2.58 -19.31
N ILE A 127 -2.84 1.51 -18.50
CA ILE A 127 -3.54 0.24 -18.78
C ILE A 127 -5.06 0.44 -18.75
N LEU A 128 -5.58 1.10 -17.71
CA LEU A 128 -7.02 1.34 -17.57
C LEU A 128 -7.56 2.23 -18.70
N ARG A 129 -6.79 3.22 -19.16
CA ARG A 129 -7.12 4.02 -20.36
C ARG A 129 -7.20 3.18 -21.61
N GLY A 130 -6.22 2.30 -21.84
CA GLY A 130 -6.22 1.40 -22.99
C GLY A 130 -7.41 0.43 -23.01
N GLN A 131 -8.04 0.19 -21.86
CA GLN A 131 -9.24 -0.64 -21.71
C GLN A 131 -10.55 0.16 -21.66
N GLY A 132 -10.52 1.48 -21.89
CA GLY A 132 -11.73 2.32 -21.97
C GLY A 132 -12.42 2.61 -20.62
N VAL A 133 -11.76 2.34 -19.50
CA VAL A 133 -12.30 2.49 -18.13
C VAL A 133 -12.23 3.91 -17.62
N VAL A 134 -11.31 4.66 -18.21
CA VAL A 134 -10.94 5.99 -17.79
C VAL A 134 -11.54 6.95 -18.82
N LEU A 135 -12.42 7.83 -18.35
CA LEU A 135 -12.95 8.94 -19.16
C LEU A 135 -11.80 9.80 -19.69
N GLU A 136 -11.99 10.52 -20.79
CA GLU A 136 -10.94 11.40 -21.34
C GLU A 136 -10.35 12.30 -20.24
N LEU A 137 -9.13 11.96 -19.81
CA LEU A 137 -8.48 12.61 -18.70
C LEU A 137 -7.53 13.67 -19.23
N ASP A 138 -7.81 14.91 -18.85
CA ASP A 138 -6.89 16.01 -19.06
C ASP A 138 -5.51 15.70 -18.40
N PRO A 139 -4.40 16.20 -18.96
CA PRO A 139 -3.06 15.98 -18.38
C PRO A 139 -2.97 16.39 -16.90
N LEU A 140 -3.71 17.44 -16.52
CA LEU A 140 -3.81 17.91 -15.14
C LEU A 140 -4.45 16.85 -14.20
N THR A 141 -5.54 16.22 -14.64
CA THR A 141 -6.24 15.18 -13.86
C THR A 141 -5.38 13.92 -13.76
N THR A 142 -4.66 13.57 -14.82
CA THR A 142 -3.65 12.49 -14.82
C THR A 142 -2.64 12.67 -13.70
N VAL A 143 -2.01 13.83 -13.65
CA VAL A 143 -0.98 14.15 -12.65
C VAL A 143 -1.59 14.15 -11.25
N THR A 144 -2.79 14.69 -11.09
CA THR A 144 -3.51 14.71 -9.82
C THR A 144 -3.78 13.29 -9.30
N ILE A 145 -4.23 12.37 -10.16
CA ILE A 145 -4.45 10.97 -9.81
C ILE A 145 -3.14 10.31 -9.38
N VAL A 146 -2.08 10.43 -10.18
CA VAL A 146 -0.77 9.80 -9.87
C VAL A 146 -0.21 10.32 -8.55
N ILE A 147 -0.25 11.63 -8.32
CA ILE A 147 0.20 12.24 -7.05
C ILE A 147 -0.68 11.74 -5.90
N SER A 148 -2.00 11.69 -6.07
CA SER A 148 -2.91 11.24 -5.03
C SER A 148 -2.68 9.77 -4.66
N MET A 149 -2.53 8.87 -5.64
CA MET A 149 -2.21 7.46 -5.42
C MET A 149 -0.84 7.28 -4.75
N THR A 150 0.14 8.09 -5.14
CA THR A 150 1.47 8.10 -4.52
C THR A 150 1.40 8.56 -3.07
N ALA A 151 0.70 9.66 -2.81
CA ALA A 151 0.48 10.18 -1.46
C ALA A 151 -0.28 9.19 -0.58
N GLY A 152 -1.32 8.54 -1.12
CA GLY A 152 -2.06 7.47 -0.46
C GLY A 152 -1.16 6.32 -0.06
N THR A 153 -0.34 5.81 -0.99
CA THR A 153 0.63 4.73 -0.72
C THR A 153 1.59 5.12 0.40
N VAL A 154 2.22 6.30 0.31
CA VAL A 154 3.16 6.79 1.33
C VAL A 154 2.48 6.95 2.69
N PHE A 155 1.24 7.45 2.69
CA PHE A 155 0.44 7.57 3.91
C PHE A 155 0.15 6.20 4.54
N LEU A 156 -0.20 5.19 3.74
CA LEU A 156 -0.43 3.83 4.24
C LEU A 156 0.83 3.17 4.78
N VAL A 157 1.97 3.38 4.12
CA VAL A 157 3.26 2.90 4.61
C VAL A 157 3.56 3.52 5.97
N TRP A 158 3.36 4.84 6.11
CA TRP A 158 3.54 5.54 7.38
C TRP A 158 2.60 5.01 8.48
N LEU A 159 1.33 4.73 8.16
CA LEU A 159 0.42 4.07 9.10
C LEU A 159 0.92 2.67 9.52
N GLY A 160 1.47 1.90 8.57
CA GLY A 160 2.05 0.59 8.83
C GLY A 160 3.27 0.65 9.74
N GLU A 161 4.15 1.63 9.55
CA GLU A 161 5.27 1.87 10.46
C GLU A 161 4.79 2.25 11.85
N LEU A 162 3.77 3.11 11.94
CA LEU A 162 3.22 3.54 13.21
C LEU A 162 2.61 2.36 14.01
N ILE A 163 1.95 1.42 13.32
CA ILE A 163 1.52 0.15 13.94
C ILE A 163 2.74 -0.68 14.39
N THR A 164 3.81 -0.72 13.61
CA THR A 164 5.01 -1.50 13.95
C THR A 164 5.72 -0.94 15.20
N GLU A 165 5.75 0.38 15.37
CA GLU A 165 6.37 1.03 16.52
C GLU A 165 5.52 0.97 17.79
N ARG A 166 4.20 1.21 17.66
CA ARG A 166 3.30 1.44 18.81
C ARG A 166 2.20 0.39 18.98
N GLY A 167 1.99 -0.44 17.96
CA GLY A 167 0.99 -1.49 17.92
C GLY A 167 1.56 -2.87 18.17
N ILE A 168 0.95 -3.87 17.53
CA ILE A 168 1.32 -5.28 17.68
C ILE A 168 1.81 -5.80 16.32
N GLY A 169 2.95 -6.50 16.31
CA GLY A 169 3.43 -7.19 15.11
C GLY A 169 3.95 -6.26 14.00
N ASN A 170 3.93 -6.75 12.75
CA ASN A 170 4.32 -5.98 11.58
C ASN A 170 3.10 -5.24 11.01
N GLY A 171 3.13 -3.91 11.07
CA GLY A 171 1.99 -3.09 10.68
C GLY A 171 1.66 -3.13 9.20
N ILE A 172 2.65 -3.28 8.32
CA ILE A 172 2.43 -3.41 6.88
C ILE A 172 1.68 -4.73 6.59
N SER A 173 2.10 -5.82 7.24
CA SER A 173 1.40 -7.10 7.14
C SER A 173 -0.04 -7.02 7.68
N LEU A 174 -0.25 -6.27 8.75
CA LEU A 174 -1.58 -6.06 9.32
C LEU A 174 -2.50 -5.21 8.44
N ILE A 175 -1.96 -4.22 7.72
CA ILE A 175 -2.73 -3.45 6.73
C ILE A 175 -3.21 -4.36 5.60
N ILE A 176 -2.34 -5.22 5.07
CA ILE A 176 -2.70 -6.20 4.03
C ILE A 176 -3.75 -7.18 4.56
N PHE A 177 -3.51 -7.74 5.75
CA PHE A 177 -4.44 -8.67 6.38
C PHE A 177 -5.81 -8.03 6.64
N GLY A 178 -5.83 -6.82 7.19
CA GLY A 178 -7.05 -6.05 7.40
C GLY A 178 -7.77 -5.71 6.09
N GLY A 179 -7.02 -5.50 5.01
CA GLY A 179 -7.55 -5.37 3.66
C GLY A 179 -8.29 -6.64 3.21
N ILE A 180 -7.61 -7.79 3.24
CA ILE A 180 -8.13 -9.09 2.79
C ILE A 180 -9.35 -9.50 3.64
N VAL A 181 -9.22 -9.48 4.96
CA VAL A 181 -10.27 -9.97 5.87
C VAL A 181 -11.55 -9.16 5.72
N ALA A 182 -11.45 -7.84 5.56
CA ALA A 182 -12.64 -7.03 5.40
C ALA A 182 -13.13 -6.94 3.94
N GLY A 183 -12.58 -7.77 3.04
CA GLY A 183 -13.16 -8.12 1.74
C GLY A 183 -13.83 -9.50 1.73
N LEU A 184 -13.67 -10.29 2.80
CA LEU A 184 -14.46 -11.51 3.03
C LEU A 184 -15.82 -11.11 3.63
N PRO A 185 -16.94 -11.72 3.17
CA PRO A 185 -18.27 -11.46 3.73
C PRO A 185 -18.41 -11.94 5.18
#